data_AF-A0A517I1X8-F1
#
_entry.id   AF-A0A517I1X8-F1
#
_cell.length_a   1.000
_cell.length_b   1.000
_cell.length_c   1.000
_cell.angle_alpha   90.00
_cell.angle_beta   90.00
_cell.angle_gamma   90.00
#
_symmetry.space_group_name_H-M   'P 1'
#
loop_
_entity.id
_entity.type
_entity.pdbx_description
1 polymer ?
#
loop_
_entity_poly.entity_id
_entity_poly.type
_entity_poly.pdbx_seq_one_letter_code
_entity_poly.pdbx_strand_id
1 'polypeptide(L)'
;MSAEKESRLCQRSKQIHNRTFVVTCKEFLVKQADFLLDVFADVEDETGPIKNGAKIQVGWTILLVFERDGYMEIVAPDYNANPFSETTSDLSMSLVVQMAQNNCFQTVRAEGEAALFQDKIVVAKGAFEQEHVYLQRVEDVRKGDSGWYLGPVEGEVDSDQLESYYVYQLLKLRPSLLQALALPRGYIVVFQGDLIEAVLDEHDENVWPTLH
;
A
#
# COMPACT_ATOMS: atom_id res chain seq x y z
N MET A 1 -20.28 -2.11 -12.71
CA MET A 1 -20.10 -0.66 -12.93
C MET A 1 -19.54 -0.47 -14.34
N SER A 2 -19.83 0.62 -15.04
CA SER A 2 -19.28 0.84 -16.39
C SER A 2 -17.80 1.25 -16.31
N ALA A 3 -16.97 0.78 -17.25
CA ALA A 3 -15.54 1.09 -17.31
C ALA A 3 -15.23 2.61 -17.31
N GLU A 4 -16.17 3.41 -17.81
CA GLU A 4 -16.08 4.88 -17.85
C GLU A 4 -16.08 5.52 -16.45
N LYS A 5 -16.80 4.94 -15.48
CA LYS A 5 -16.76 5.38 -14.07
C LYS A 5 -15.47 4.97 -13.36
N GLU A 6 -14.81 3.91 -13.81
CA GLU A 6 -13.55 3.45 -13.22
C GLU A 6 -12.35 4.33 -13.64
N SER A 7 -12.45 5.04 -14.77
CA SER A 7 -11.37 5.92 -15.26
C SER A 7 -11.53 7.39 -14.90
N ARG A 8 -12.75 7.86 -14.56
CA ARG A 8 -13.02 9.28 -14.35
C ARG A 8 -12.44 9.78 -13.02
N LEU A 9 -11.64 10.84 -13.07
CA LEU A 9 -11.16 11.55 -11.88
C LEU A 9 -12.25 12.46 -11.31
N CYS A 10 -12.25 12.58 -10.00
CA CYS A 10 -13.08 13.48 -9.22
C CYS A 10 -12.25 14.10 -8.10
N GLN A 11 -12.77 15.19 -7.54
CA GLN A 11 -12.15 15.89 -6.43
C GLN A 11 -13.05 15.83 -5.21
N ARG A 12 -12.46 15.54 -4.05
CA ARG A 12 -13.10 15.54 -2.74
C ARG A 12 -12.46 16.63 -1.89
N SER A 13 -13.26 17.27 -1.07
CA SER A 13 -12.79 18.35 -0.21
C SER A 13 -13.48 18.30 1.15
N LYS A 14 -12.73 18.64 2.19
CA LYS A 14 -13.25 18.80 3.54
C LYS A 14 -12.74 20.10 4.14
N GLN A 15 -13.63 20.84 4.79
CA GLN A 15 -13.22 21.97 5.61
C GLN A 15 -12.71 21.42 6.94
N ILE A 16 -11.45 21.70 7.24
CA ILE A 16 -10.78 21.33 8.49
C ILE A 16 -10.39 22.64 9.16
N HIS A 17 -11.04 22.95 10.28
CA HIS A 17 -11.00 24.27 10.89
C HIS A 17 -11.35 25.40 9.89
N ASN A 18 -10.39 26.28 9.61
CA ASN A 18 -10.53 27.42 8.70
C ASN A 18 -9.90 27.20 7.32
N ARG A 19 -9.46 25.98 7.00
CA ARG A 19 -8.80 25.63 5.73
C ARG A 19 -9.53 24.50 5.03
N THR A 20 -9.49 24.51 3.71
CA THR A 20 -10.11 23.47 2.89
C THR A 20 -9.03 22.54 2.37
N PHE A 21 -9.11 21.27 2.77
CA PHE A 21 -8.25 20.21 2.28
C PHE A 21 -8.89 19.51 1.09
N VAL A 22 -8.06 19.12 0.14
CA VAL A 22 -8.52 18.63 -1.17
C VAL A 22 -7.73 17.40 -1.59
N VAL A 23 -8.44 16.40 -2.11
CA VAL A 23 -7.91 15.13 -2.64
C VAL A 23 -8.50 14.92 -4.04
N THR A 24 -7.67 14.51 -5.00
CA THR A 24 -8.13 14.08 -6.33
C THR A 24 -7.92 12.57 -6.49
N CYS A 25 -8.95 11.85 -6.94
CA CYS A 25 -8.90 10.41 -7.16
C CYS A 25 -9.95 9.95 -8.17
N LYS A 26 -9.90 8.70 -8.61
CA LYS A 26 -10.96 8.08 -9.43
C LYS A 26 -12.28 7.99 -8.67
N GLU A 27 -13.40 8.14 -9.39
CA GLU A 27 -14.75 8.22 -8.80
C GLU A 27 -15.13 7.03 -7.89
N PHE A 28 -14.63 5.82 -8.18
CA PHE A 28 -14.93 4.66 -7.34
C PHE A 28 -14.22 4.69 -5.97
N LEU A 29 -13.24 5.59 -5.79
CA LEU A 29 -12.44 5.74 -4.56
C LEU A 29 -12.93 6.86 -3.64
N VAL A 30 -14.11 7.44 -3.92
CA VAL A 30 -14.64 8.59 -3.16
C VAL A 30 -14.72 8.30 -1.66
N LYS A 31 -15.12 7.09 -1.26
CA LYS A 31 -15.20 6.73 0.17
C LYS A 31 -13.82 6.70 0.82
N GLN A 32 -12.81 6.20 0.10
CA GLN A 32 -11.43 6.15 0.57
C GLN A 32 -10.83 7.56 0.65
N ALA A 33 -11.15 8.45 -0.29
CA ALA A 33 -10.74 9.84 -0.26
C ALA A 33 -11.42 10.62 0.89
N ASP A 34 -12.70 10.38 1.15
CA ASP A 34 -13.41 10.98 2.29
C ASP A 34 -12.80 10.51 3.63
N PHE A 35 -12.54 9.20 3.78
CA PHE A 35 -11.84 8.68 4.95
C PHE A 35 -10.44 9.27 5.12
N LEU A 36 -9.70 9.45 4.02
CA LEU A 36 -8.39 10.11 4.07
C LEU A 36 -8.50 11.55 4.58
N LEU A 37 -9.51 12.31 4.16
CA LEU A 37 -9.76 13.65 4.66
C LEU A 37 -10.13 13.65 6.16
N ASP A 38 -10.78 12.60 6.65
CA ASP A 38 -11.02 12.40 8.08
C ASP A 38 -9.70 12.19 8.84
N VAL A 39 -8.81 11.32 8.34
CA VAL A 39 -7.47 11.13 8.93
C VAL A 39 -6.68 12.44 9.03
N PHE A 40 -6.73 13.29 8.00
CA PHE A 40 -6.04 14.58 8.05
C PHE A 40 -6.68 15.55 9.04
N ALA A 41 -8.00 15.46 9.25
CA ALA A 41 -8.67 16.25 10.29
C ALA A 41 -8.21 15.82 11.68
N ASP A 42 -8.13 14.50 11.93
CA ASP A 42 -7.64 13.96 13.20
C ASP A 42 -6.18 14.38 13.45
N VAL A 43 -5.32 14.34 12.43
CA VAL A 43 -3.93 14.83 12.54
C VAL A 43 -3.87 16.32 12.87
N GLU A 44 -4.72 17.16 12.28
CA GLU A 44 -4.78 18.59 12.62
C GLU A 44 -5.26 18.81 14.06
N ASP A 45 -6.27 18.06 14.50
CA ASP A 45 -6.84 18.15 15.84
C ASP A 45 -5.80 17.76 16.90
N GLU A 46 -4.98 16.75 16.63
CA GLU A 46 -3.95 16.24 17.54
C GLU A 46 -2.67 17.09 17.56
N THR A 47 -2.21 17.53 16.38
CA THR A 47 -0.87 18.12 16.22
C THR A 47 -0.88 19.62 15.92
N GLY A 48 -2.07 20.19 15.72
CA GLY A 48 -2.27 21.56 15.26
C GLY A 48 -2.16 21.71 13.74
N PRO A 49 -2.12 22.96 13.24
CA PRO A 49 -2.18 23.22 11.80
C PRO A 49 -1.09 22.50 10.98
N ILE A 50 -1.50 21.66 10.01
CA ILE A 50 -0.58 21.04 9.06
C ILE A 50 0.04 22.12 8.19
N LYS A 51 1.37 22.12 8.11
CA LYS A 51 2.16 23.12 7.38
C LYS A 51 2.24 22.78 5.89
N ASN A 52 2.38 23.81 5.05
CA ASN A 52 2.76 23.65 3.65
C ASN A 52 4.09 22.86 3.54
N GLY A 53 4.12 21.84 2.68
CA GLY A 53 5.23 20.91 2.53
C GLY A 53 5.31 19.79 3.57
N ALA A 54 4.33 19.67 4.48
CA ALA A 54 4.30 18.58 5.46
C ALA A 54 4.25 17.21 4.78
N LYS A 55 4.92 16.24 5.40
CA LYS A 55 4.92 14.83 5.00
C LYS A 55 4.19 14.03 6.06
N ILE A 56 3.13 13.33 5.67
CA ILE A 56 2.29 12.53 6.57
C ILE A 56 2.25 11.11 6.02
N GLN A 57 2.70 10.16 6.83
CA GLN A 57 2.61 8.75 6.49
C GLN A 57 1.17 8.27 6.70
N VAL A 58 0.59 7.70 5.66
CA VAL A 58 -0.71 7.03 5.73
C VAL A 58 -0.54 5.64 5.13
N GLY A 59 -0.59 4.63 6.00
CA GLY A 59 -0.30 3.24 5.65
C GLY A 59 1.02 3.11 4.90
N TRP A 60 0.97 2.60 3.67
CA TRP A 60 2.15 2.29 2.86
C TRP A 60 2.81 3.50 2.18
N THR A 61 2.16 4.67 2.17
CA THR A 61 2.61 5.85 1.43
C THR A 61 2.93 7.03 2.34
N ILE A 62 3.76 7.96 1.86
CA ILE A 62 4.00 9.26 2.50
C ILE A 62 3.36 10.33 1.63
N LEU A 63 2.23 10.86 2.09
CA LEU A 63 1.51 11.93 1.41
C LEU A 63 2.12 13.29 1.75
N LEU A 64 2.04 14.22 0.81
CA LEU A 64 2.51 15.60 1.01
C LEU A 64 1.33 16.56 0.95
N VAL A 65 1.40 17.64 1.73
CA VAL A 65 0.40 18.71 1.70
C VAL A 65 1.02 19.96 1.11
N PHE A 66 0.41 20.52 0.06
CA PHE A 66 0.81 21.79 -0.51
C PHE A 66 -0.32 22.81 -0.45
N GLU A 67 0.01 24.03 -0.02
CA GLU A 67 -0.93 25.15 -0.10
C GLU A 67 -0.91 25.73 -1.52
N ARG A 68 -2.05 25.70 -2.21
CA ARG A 68 -2.21 26.18 -3.59
C ARG A 68 -3.57 26.86 -3.73
N ASP A 69 -3.57 28.08 -4.25
CA ASP A 69 -4.79 28.87 -4.51
C ASP A 69 -5.77 28.95 -3.32
N GLY A 70 -5.25 28.97 -2.09
CA GLY A 70 -6.05 29.02 -0.85
C GLY A 70 -6.59 27.67 -0.36
N TYR A 71 -6.21 26.56 -1.01
CA TYR A 71 -6.54 25.19 -0.61
C TYR A 71 -5.30 24.44 -0.13
N MET A 72 -5.50 23.47 0.76
CA MET A 72 -4.49 22.50 1.16
C MET A 72 -4.63 21.25 0.30
N GLU A 73 -3.88 21.17 -0.80
CA GLU A 73 -3.89 20.02 -1.70
C GLU A 73 -3.04 18.88 -1.10
N ILE A 74 -3.65 17.70 -0.96
CA ILE A 74 -2.94 16.48 -0.59
C ILE A 74 -2.50 15.79 -1.89
N VAL A 75 -1.21 15.48 -1.98
CA VAL A 75 -0.60 14.80 -3.14
C VAL A 75 0.13 13.53 -2.70
N ALA A 76 0.27 12.57 -3.63
CA ALA A 76 1.03 11.35 -3.42
C ALA A 76 2.39 11.40 -4.15
N PRO A 77 3.36 10.54 -3.77
CA PRO A 77 4.50 10.25 -4.63
C PRO A 77 4.05 9.75 -6.01
N ASP A 78 4.76 10.15 -7.07
CA ASP A 78 4.47 9.65 -8.41
C ASP A 78 5.18 8.31 -8.67
N TYR A 79 4.44 7.21 -8.52
CA TYR A 79 4.94 5.85 -8.72
C TYR A 79 5.13 5.46 -10.20
N ASN A 80 4.63 6.25 -11.14
CA ASN A 80 4.87 6.05 -12.57
C ASN A 80 6.17 6.69 -13.03
N ALA A 81 6.59 7.78 -12.36
CA ALA A 81 7.86 8.48 -12.55
C ALA A 81 8.87 8.12 -11.44
N ASN A 82 9.50 9.12 -10.80
CA ASN A 82 10.38 8.92 -9.65
C ASN A 82 9.68 9.28 -8.32
N PRO A 83 9.19 8.30 -7.54
CA PRO A 83 8.42 8.58 -6.31
C PRO A 83 9.27 9.18 -5.17
N PHE A 84 10.59 9.25 -5.31
CA PHE A 84 11.46 9.87 -4.32
C PHE A 84 11.57 11.39 -4.48
N SER A 85 11.23 11.93 -5.65
CA SER A 85 11.36 13.36 -5.96
C SER A 85 10.13 13.97 -6.63
N GLU A 86 9.27 13.16 -7.23
CA GLU A 86 8.10 13.59 -7.99
C GLU A 86 6.81 13.23 -7.25
N THR A 87 5.79 14.07 -7.47
CA THR A 87 4.48 13.95 -6.82
C THR A 87 3.37 14.10 -7.84
N THR A 88 2.23 13.45 -7.59
CA THR A 88 1.02 13.56 -8.39
C THR A 88 -0.18 13.96 -7.53
N SER A 89 -1.06 14.77 -8.08
CA SER A 89 -2.36 15.09 -7.46
C SER A 89 -3.36 13.92 -7.54
N ASP A 90 -3.15 12.95 -8.44
CA ASP A 90 -4.00 11.76 -8.54
C ASP A 90 -3.61 10.70 -7.51
N LEU A 91 -4.36 10.63 -6.41
CA LEU A 91 -4.14 9.69 -5.31
C LEU A 91 -4.66 8.27 -5.59
N SER A 92 -5.22 8.01 -6.78
CA SER A 92 -5.92 6.75 -7.06
C SER A 92 -5.07 5.52 -6.79
N MET A 93 -3.80 5.55 -7.17
CA MET A 93 -2.90 4.41 -6.98
C MET A 93 -2.65 4.13 -5.49
N SER A 94 -2.35 5.19 -4.72
CA SER A 94 -2.19 5.10 -3.26
C SER A 94 -3.43 4.52 -2.58
N LEU A 95 -4.61 5.01 -2.95
CA LEU A 95 -5.88 4.60 -2.35
C LEU A 95 -6.29 3.17 -2.74
N VAL A 96 -6.01 2.72 -3.97
CA VAL A 96 -6.27 1.33 -4.39
C VAL A 96 -5.41 0.35 -3.60
N VAL A 97 -4.11 0.63 -3.49
CA VAL A 97 -3.21 -0.24 -2.71
C VAL A 97 -3.62 -0.25 -1.23
N GLN A 98 -3.91 0.93 -0.66
CA GLN A 98 -4.36 1.01 0.73
C GLN A 98 -5.67 0.24 0.96
N MET A 99 -6.62 0.33 0.02
CA MET A 99 -7.88 -0.42 0.09
C MET A 99 -7.64 -1.93 0.04
N ALA A 100 -6.78 -2.41 -0.86
CA ALA A 100 -6.45 -3.83 -0.96
C ALA A 100 -5.76 -4.36 0.31
N GLN A 101 -4.82 -3.59 0.86
CA GLN A 101 -4.14 -3.89 2.12
C GLN A 101 -5.11 -3.94 3.30
N ASN A 102 -5.98 -2.93 3.42
CA ASN A 102 -7.02 -2.89 4.46
C ASN A 102 -7.93 -4.11 4.38
N ASN A 103 -8.38 -4.47 3.18
CA ASN A 103 -9.20 -5.66 3.00
C ASN A 103 -8.46 -6.93 3.47
N CYS A 104 -7.19 -7.11 3.07
CA CYS A 104 -6.42 -8.30 3.39
C CYS A 104 -6.24 -8.51 4.90
N PHE A 105 -5.72 -7.52 5.64
CA PHE A 105 -5.51 -7.70 7.09
C PHE A 105 -6.83 -7.75 7.87
N GLN A 106 -7.89 -7.08 7.40
CA GLN A 106 -9.21 -7.18 8.03
C GLN A 106 -9.85 -8.56 7.81
N THR A 107 -9.64 -9.17 6.63
CA THR A 107 -10.14 -10.52 6.34
C THR A 107 -9.60 -11.55 7.34
N VAL A 108 -8.32 -11.45 7.69
CA VAL A 108 -7.67 -12.34 8.68
C VAL A 108 -7.74 -11.80 10.11
N ARG A 109 -8.42 -10.67 10.33
CA ARG A 109 -8.59 -10.00 11.64
C ARG A 109 -7.26 -9.65 12.33
N ALA A 110 -6.23 -9.34 11.55
CA ALA A 110 -4.95 -8.86 12.04
C ALA A 110 -4.95 -7.33 12.19
N GLU A 111 -4.02 -6.82 13.00
CA GLU A 111 -3.65 -5.40 12.97
C GLU A 111 -2.74 -5.15 11.76
N GLY A 112 -2.93 -4.03 11.07
CA GLY A 112 -2.10 -3.71 9.90
C GLY A 112 -0.72 -3.16 10.31
N GLU A 113 0.34 -3.73 9.77
CA GLU A 113 1.71 -3.21 9.86
C GLU A 113 2.19 -2.79 8.47
N ALA A 114 2.35 -1.49 8.22
CA ALA A 114 2.71 -1.02 6.88
C ALA A 114 4.14 -1.41 6.46
N ALA A 115 4.29 -1.90 5.23
CA ALA A 115 5.53 -1.78 4.46
C ALA A 115 5.47 -0.52 3.60
N LEU A 116 6.44 0.38 3.72
CA LEU A 116 6.42 1.64 2.97
C LEU A 116 6.81 1.43 1.51
N PHE A 117 6.31 2.28 0.62
CA PHE A 117 6.64 2.28 -0.80
C PHE A 117 8.16 2.30 -1.07
N GLN A 118 8.92 2.94 -0.16
CA GLN A 118 10.37 3.11 -0.21
C GLN A 118 11.15 2.01 0.54
N ASP A 119 10.47 1.10 1.21
CA ASP A 119 11.11 -0.07 1.82
C ASP A 119 11.41 -1.11 0.74
N LYS A 120 12.34 -2.01 1.04
CA LYS A 120 12.77 -3.06 0.13
C LYS A 120 12.16 -4.41 0.46
N ILE A 121 11.77 -5.15 -0.56
CA ILE A 121 11.41 -6.56 -0.53
C ILE A 121 12.55 -7.37 -1.16
N VAL A 122 12.86 -8.52 -0.55
CA VAL A 122 13.79 -9.50 -1.10
C VAL A 122 13.02 -10.48 -1.97
N VAL A 123 13.54 -10.82 -3.13
CA VAL A 123 12.83 -11.65 -4.12
C VAL A 123 13.79 -12.72 -4.64
N ALA A 124 13.37 -13.98 -4.60
CA ALA A 124 14.07 -15.03 -5.32
C ALA A 124 14.00 -14.79 -6.82
N LYS A 125 15.13 -14.94 -7.52
CA LYS A 125 15.22 -14.71 -8.95
C LYS A 125 14.17 -15.54 -9.71
N GLY A 126 13.41 -14.88 -10.57
CA GLY A 126 12.36 -15.51 -11.37
C GLY A 126 11.04 -15.76 -10.61
N ALA A 127 10.91 -15.34 -9.35
CA ALA A 127 9.69 -15.58 -8.58
C ALA A 127 8.48 -14.78 -9.09
N PHE A 128 8.68 -13.60 -9.69
CA PHE A 128 7.56 -12.82 -10.23
C PHE A 128 6.82 -13.57 -11.35
N GLU A 129 7.54 -14.38 -12.12
CA GLU A 129 7.05 -15.17 -13.26
C GLU A 129 6.36 -16.47 -12.85
N GLN A 130 6.53 -16.93 -11.61
CA GLN A 130 5.95 -18.19 -11.13
C GLN A 130 4.49 -18.02 -10.76
N GLU A 131 3.66 -19.00 -11.14
CA GLU A 131 2.24 -18.95 -10.79
C GLU A 131 2.03 -19.12 -9.28
N HIS A 132 2.73 -20.08 -8.66
CA HIS A 132 2.59 -20.43 -7.25
C HIS A 132 3.77 -19.91 -6.42
N VAL A 133 3.51 -18.89 -5.62
CA VAL A 133 4.53 -18.17 -4.84
C VAL A 133 4.07 -17.93 -3.41
N TYR A 134 5.01 -17.69 -2.51
CA TYR A 134 4.70 -17.24 -1.16
C TYR A 134 5.44 -15.94 -0.83
N LEU A 135 4.77 -15.11 -0.04
CA LEU A 135 5.36 -14.00 0.68
C LEU A 135 5.53 -14.40 2.14
N GLN A 136 6.71 -14.17 2.70
CA GLN A 136 6.97 -14.36 4.13
C GLN A 136 7.49 -13.06 4.72
N ARG A 137 6.96 -12.64 5.88
CA ARG A 137 7.44 -11.45 6.59
C ARG A 137 8.26 -11.82 7.80
N VAL A 138 9.57 -11.58 7.76
CA VAL A 138 10.49 -11.89 8.87
C VAL A 138 10.43 -10.83 9.97
N GLU A 139 10.71 -11.24 11.21
CA GLU A 139 10.66 -10.34 12.38
C GLU A 139 11.85 -9.38 12.46
N ASP A 140 13.06 -9.86 12.18
CA ASP A 140 14.30 -9.09 12.33
C ASP A 140 14.71 -8.42 11.02
N VAL A 141 14.50 -7.10 10.93
CA VAL A 141 14.76 -6.32 9.72
C VAL A 141 15.60 -5.08 10.00
N ARG A 142 16.41 -4.68 9.03
CA ARG A 142 17.13 -3.41 9.10
C ARG A 142 16.23 -2.27 8.63
N LYS A 143 16.56 -1.05 9.03
CA LYS A 143 15.85 0.15 8.56
C LYS A 143 15.88 0.22 7.03
N GLY A 144 14.71 0.33 6.41
CA GLY A 144 14.53 0.38 4.96
C GLY A 144 14.29 -0.99 4.31
N ASP A 145 14.32 -2.08 5.09
CA ASP A 145 13.85 -3.40 4.65
C ASP A 145 12.42 -3.58 5.17
N SER A 146 11.52 -4.05 4.30
CA SER A 146 10.11 -4.26 4.62
C SER A 146 9.86 -5.52 5.47
N GLY A 147 10.85 -6.41 5.52
CA GLY A 147 10.74 -7.77 6.07
C GLY A 147 10.14 -8.79 5.13
N TRP A 148 9.61 -8.36 3.98
CA TRP A 148 9.04 -9.28 3.01
C TRP A 148 10.12 -9.99 2.20
N TYR A 149 9.90 -11.28 2.03
CA TYR A 149 10.58 -12.14 1.08
C TYR A 149 9.54 -12.76 0.14
N LEU A 150 9.80 -12.76 -1.17
CA LEU A 150 9.02 -13.46 -2.19
C LEU A 150 9.81 -14.66 -2.71
N GLY A 151 9.24 -15.85 -2.63
CA GLY A 151 9.83 -17.08 -3.18
C GLY A 151 8.80 -17.96 -3.88
N PRO A 152 9.24 -18.90 -4.73
CA PRO A 152 8.37 -19.94 -5.27
C PRO A 152 7.98 -20.92 -4.16
N VAL A 153 6.76 -21.46 -4.22
CA VAL A 153 6.35 -22.56 -3.31
C VAL A 153 7.07 -23.86 -3.66
N GLU A 154 7.28 -24.10 -4.95
CA GLU A 154 7.95 -25.28 -5.47
C GLU A 154 9.36 -24.94 -5.98
N GLY A 155 10.31 -25.83 -5.70
CA GLY A 155 11.70 -25.73 -6.17
C GLY A 155 12.67 -25.17 -5.13
N GLU A 156 13.96 -25.38 -5.39
CA GLU A 156 15.03 -24.86 -4.52
C GLU A 156 15.41 -23.44 -4.93
N VAL A 157 15.49 -22.53 -3.95
CA VAL A 157 16.05 -21.19 -4.14
C VAL A 157 17.51 -21.23 -3.74
N ASP A 158 18.39 -20.99 -4.69
CA ASP A 158 19.79 -20.74 -4.41
C ASP A 158 19.94 -19.35 -3.75
N SER A 159 20.53 -19.30 -2.55
CA SER A 159 20.72 -18.07 -1.78
C SER A 159 21.54 -17.01 -2.52
N ASP A 160 22.33 -17.43 -3.51
CA ASP A 160 23.13 -16.54 -4.35
C ASP A 160 22.30 -15.87 -5.47
N GLN A 161 21.00 -16.18 -5.55
CA GLN A 161 20.07 -15.69 -6.58
C GLN A 161 18.92 -14.87 -5.97
N LEU A 162 19.27 -13.95 -5.07
CA LEU A 162 18.32 -13.00 -4.48
C LEU A 162 18.45 -11.61 -5.10
N GLU A 163 17.30 -11.00 -5.36
CA GLU A 163 17.16 -9.65 -5.88
C GLU A 163 16.41 -8.78 -4.87
N SER A 164 16.58 -7.46 -4.97
CA SER A 164 15.91 -6.52 -4.07
C SER A 164 15.21 -5.44 -4.87
N TYR A 165 13.95 -5.19 -4.50
CA TYR A 165 13.09 -4.21 -5.13
C TYR A 165 12.49 -3.29 -4.08
N TYR A 166 12.28 -2.03 -4.40
CA TYR A 166 11.40 -1.19 -3.61
C TYR A 166 9.95 -1.67 -3.73
N VAL A 167 9.18 -1.58 -2.64
CA VAL A 167 7.77 -1.98 -2.61
C VAL A 167 6.99 -1.33 -3.75
N TYR A 168 7.20 -0.05 -4.05
CA TYR A 168 6.48 0.61 -5.15
C TYR A 168 6.73 -0.04 -6.53
N GLN A 169 7.86 -0.72 -6.74
CA GLN A 169 8.16 -1.35 -8.04
C GLN A 169 7.23 -2.53 -8.32
N LEU A 170 6.61 -3.12 -7.30
CA LEU A 170 5.64 -4.20 -7.46
C LEU A 170 4.38 -3.74 -8.22
N LEU A 171 4.09 -2.43 -8.22
CA LEU A 171 3.02 -1.83 -9.05
C LEU A 171 3.20 -2.10 -10.55
N LYS A 172 4.42 -2.38 -11.00
CA LYS A 172 4.72 -2.71 -12.41
C LYS A 172 5.06 -4.20 -12.58
N LEU A 173 5.64 -4.83 -11.57
CA LEU A 173 6.12 -6.21 -11.65
C LEU A 173 5.00 -7.23 -11.40
N ARG A 174 4.30 -7.13 -10.27
CA ARG A 174 3.17 -8.01 -9.92
C ARG A 174 2.28 -7.34 -8.85
N PRO A 175 1.32 -6.48 -9.27
CA PRO A 175 0.57 -5.61 -8.36
C PRO A 175 -0.27 -6.35 -7.32
N SER A 176 -0.72 -7.58 -7.64
CA SER A 176 -1.51 -8.43 -6.76
C SER A 176 -0.82 -8.72 -5.43
N LEU A 177 0.51 -8.75 -5.39
CA LEU A 177 1.30 -8.99 -4.18
C LEU A 177 1.17 -7.86 -3.15
N LEU A 178 0.93 -6.62 -3.59
CA LEU A 178 0.86 -5.45 -2.71
C LEU A 178 -0.24 -5.56 -1.65
N GLN A 179 -1.30 -6.33 -1.93
CA GLN A 179 -2.44 -6.52 -1.03
C GLN A 179 -2.02 -7.16 0.30
N ALA A 180 -0.98 -8.00 0.30
CA ALA A 180 -0.51 -8.71 1.49
C ALA A 180 0.46 -7.89 2.34
N LEU A 181 1.06 -6.83 1.80
CA LEU A 181 2.25 -6.21 2.42
C LEU A 181 1.97 -5.38 3.68
N ALA A 182 0.71 -5.31 4.11
CA ALA A 182 0.30 -4.72 5.37
C ALA A 182 0.07 -5.77 6.49
N LEU A 183 0.22 -7.07 6.21
CA LEU A 183 0.14 -8.10 7.25
C LEU A 183 1.34 -8.05 8.19
N PRO A 184 1.16 -8.35 9.49
CA PRO A 184 2.24 -8.32 10.47
C PRO A 184 3.43 -9.23 10.14
N ARG A 185 4.54 -8.99 10.83
CA ARG A 185 5.67 -9.94 10.86
C ARG A 185 5.21 -11.29 11.40
N GLY A 186 5.88 -12.36 10.96
CA GLY A 186 5.51 -13.74 11.26
C GLY A 186 4.54 -14.36 10.26
N TYR A 187 3.82 -13.54 9.47
CA TYR A 187 2.85 -14.03 8.51
C TYR A 187 3.49 -14.59 7.23
N ILE A 188 2.84 -15.60 6.66
CA ILE A 188 3.11 -16.15 5.34
C ILE A 188 1.85 -16.06 4.49
N VAL A 189 1.96 -15.61 3.25
CA VAL A 189 0.85 -15.54 2.29
C VAL A 189 1.21 -16.35 1.06
N VAL A 190 0.36 -17.32 0.71
CA VAL A 190 0.52 -18.14 -0.48
C VAL A 190 -0.40 -17.61 -1.57
N PHE A 191 0.14 -17.43 -2.77
CA PHE A 191 -0.57 -16.96 -3.95
C PHE A 191 -0.58 -18.04 -5.03
N GLN A 192 -1.76 -18.29 -5.59
CA GLN A 192 -1.94 -18.96 -6.87
C GLN A 192 -2.33 -17.92 -7.93
N GLY A 193 -1.40 -17.60 -8.83
CA GLY A 193 -1.53 -16.48 -9.76
C GLY A 193 -1.67 -15.16 -9.00
N ASP A 194 -2.76 -14.43 -9.21
CA ASP A 194 -3.03 -13.16 -8.54
C ASP A 194 -3.92 -13.28 -7.28
N LEU A 195 -4.31 -14.50 -6.92
CA LEU A 195 -5.22 -14.77 -5.81
C LEU A 195 -4.48 -15.32 -4.61
N ILE A 196 -4.86 -14.85 -3.43
CA ILE A 196 -4.40 -15.45 -2.17
C ILE A 196 -5.10 -16.80 -2.01
N GLU A 197 -4.29 -17.86 -1.94
CA GLU A 197 -4.71 -19.22 -1.65
C GLU A 197 -4.81 -19.46 -0.14
N ALA A 198 -3.80 -19.01 0.61
CA ALA A 198 -3.72 -19.19 2.05
C ALA A 198 -2.97 -18.04 2.73
N VAL A 199 -3.26 -17.83 4.01
CA VAL A 199 -2.51 -16.94 4.89
C VAL A 199 -2.24 -17.69 6.17
N LEU A 200 -0.98 -17.96 6.48
CA LEU A 200 -0.55 -18.54 7.73
C LEU A 200 -0.15 -17.40 8.68
N ASP A 201 -0.64 -17.45 9.91
CA ASP A 201 -0.21 -16.53 10.97
C ASP A 201 1.12 -16.97 11.61
N GLU A 202 1.54 -16.27 12.66
CA GLU A 202 2.75 -16.55 13.44
C GLU A 202 2.76 -17.92 14.16
N HIS A 203 1.64 -18.64 14.15
CA HIS A 203 1.49 -19.99 14.71
C HIS A 203 1.37 -21.06 13.62
N ASP A 204 1.64 -20.69 12.36
CA ASP A 204 1.46 -21.53 11.17
C ASP A 204 -0.01 -21.98 10.96
N GLU A 205 -1.00 -21.28 11.54
CA GLU A 205 -2.41 -21.57 11.35
C GLU A 205 -2.95 -20.84 10.11
N ASN A 206 -3.66 -21.56 9.22
CA ASN A 206 -4.29 -20.91 8.07
C ASN A 206 -5.53 -20.11 8.52
N VAL A 207 -5.40 -18.79 8.48
CA VAL A 207 -6.44 -17.81 8.85
C VAL A 207 -7.16 -17.22 7.64
N TRP A 208 -6.82 -17.65 6.42
CA TRP A 208 -7.52 -17.22 5.21
C TRP A 208 -8.84 -17.99 5.06
N PRO A 209 -9.96 -17.33 4.70
CA PRO A 209 -11.21 -18.02 4.45
C PRO A 209 -11.10 -18.94 3.22
N THR A 210 -10.90 -20.23 3.45
CA THR A 210 -11.01 -21.22 2.38
C THR A 210 -12.48 -21.38 1.99
N LEU A 211 -12.80 -21.12 0.72
CA LEU A 211 -14.10 -21.53 0.16
C LEU A 211 -14.16 -23.06 0.20
N HIS A 212 -15.06 -23.60 1.03
CA HIS A 212 -15.48 -25.01 0.96
C HIS A 212 -16.56 -25.19 -0.10
#